data_AF-X1E8G9-F1
#
_entry.id   AF-X1E8G9-F1
#
_cell.length_a   1.000
_cell.length_b   1.000
_cell.length_c   1.000
_cell.angle_alpha   90.00
_cell.angle_beta   90.00
_cell.angle_gamma   90.00
#
_symmetry.space_group_name_H-M   'P 1'
#
loop_
_entity.id
_entity.type
_entity.pdbx_description
1 polymer ?
#
loop_
_entity_poly.entity_id
_entity_poly.type
_entity_poly.pdbx_seq_one_letter_code
_entity_poly.pdbx_strand_id
1 'polypeptide(L)'
;MLDKDQIFKAEEIIVNYDLDILSALKKKTALNIEDITLVKPQMTLVRDNQGVFDFIEKFNFNSDNLSIIVKRVNFQDGNLDYIDFQTTKENGLLTKAKSLNGYFYLENLPKVEFDCSAVREEDNTPIALEGYFFTD
;
A
#
# COMPACT_ATOMS: atom_id res chain seq x y z
N MET A 1 0.07 -19.59 9.13
CA MET A 1 -0.60 -18.32 8.76
C MET A 1 -1.87 -18.70 8.03
N LEU A 2 -2.99 -18.09 8.38
CA LEU A 2 -4.22 -18.25 7.60
C LEU A 2 -4.13 -17.26 6.41
N ASP A 3 -4.67 -17.59 5.23
CA ASP A 3 -4.62 -16.73 4.03
C ASP A 3 -5.15 -15.30 4.26
N LYS A 4 -5.97 -15.11 5.30
CA LYS A 4 -6.48 -13.82 5.77
C LYS A 4 -5.42 -12.89 6.39
N ASP A 5 -4.20 -13.36 6.62
CA ASP A 5 -3.07 -12.57 7.10
C ASP A 5 -2.12 -12.15 5.95
N GLN A 6 -2.41 -12.53 4.69
CA GLN A 6 -1.64 -12.09 3.53
C GLN A 6 -2.07 -10.69 3.12
N ILE A 7 -1.20 -9.75 3.44
CA ILE A 7 -1.40 -8.31 3.23
C ILE A 7 -1.17 -7.95 1.75
N PHE A 8 -0.10 -8.49 1.11
CA PHE A 8 0.14 -8.43 -0.35
C PHE A 8 0.88 -9.67 -0.83
N LYS A 9 0.71 -10.01 -2.12
CA LYS A 9 1.55 -10.98 -2.83
C LYS A 9 2.25 -10.28 -3.97
N ALA A 10 3.58 -10.22 -3.95
CA ALA A 10 4.39 -9.65 -5.02
C ALA A 10 5.34 -10.71 -5.59
N GLU A 11 5.73 -10.57 -6.86
CA GLU A 11 6.75 -11.43 -7.45
C GLU A 11 8.14 -11.11 -6.87
N GLU A 12 8.38 -9.83 -6.58
CA GLU A 12 9.63 -9.34 -6.01
C GLU A 12 9.37 -8.19 -5.04
N ILE A 13 10.19 -8.11 -3.99
CA ILE A 13 10.19 -7.04 -3.00
C ILE A 13 11.61 -6.48 -2.92
N ILE A 14 11.75 -5.20 -3.24
CA ILE A 14 13.02 -4.46 -3.14
C ILE A 14 12.93 -3.55 -1.92
N VAL A 15 13.92 -3.61 -1.04
CA VAL A 15 13.96 -2.78 0.18
C VAL A 15 15.21 -1.90 0.13
N ASN A 16 14.99 -0.60 0.03
CA ASN A 16 16.04 0.42 0.13
C ASN A 16 16.09 0.91 1.57
N TYR A 17 17.21 0.66 2.24
CA TYR A 17 17.38 1.02 3.64
C TYR A 17 18.74 1.68 3.86
N ASP A 18 18.77 2.63 4.79
CA ASP A 18 20.01 3.21 5.29
C ASP A 18 20.37 2.49 6.60
N LEU A 19 21.51 1.78 6.57
CA LEU A 19 22.04 1.08 7.72
C LEU A 19 23.34 1.72 8.17
N ASP A 20 23.26 2.53 9.21
CA ASP A 20 24.44 2.87 10.00
C ASP A 20 24.88 1.65 10.84
N ILE A 21 25.80 0.88 10.27
CA ILE A 21 26.36 -0.35 10.86
C ILE A 21 26.91 -0.09 12.28
N LEU A 22 27.49 1.08 12.54
CA LEU A 22 28.06 1.41 13.86
C LEU A 22 26.98 1.64 14.92
N SER A 23 25.84 2.19 14.53
CA SER A 23 24.67 2.37 15.40
C SER A 23 23.87 1.07 15.58
N ALA A 24 23.77 0.25 14.53
CA ALA A 24 23.15 -1.07 14.56
C ALA A 24 23.89 -2.02 15.52
N LEU A 25 25.23 -2.03 15.49
CA LEU A 25 26.06 -2.82 16.42
C LEU A 25 25.84 -2.42 17.89
N LYS A 26 25.42 -1.17 18.14
CA LYS A 26 25.12 -0.67 19.49
C LYS A 26 23.66 -0.92 19.92
N LYS A 27 22.82 -1.55 19.06
CA LYS A 27 21.37 -1.73 19.26
C LYS A 27 20.63 -0.42 19.60
N LYS A 28 21.10 0.72 19.09
CA LYS A 28 20.61 2.05 19.49
C LYS A 28 19.61 2.69 18.53
N THR A 29 19.38 2.09 17.36
CA THR A 29 18.65 2.77 16.28
C THR A 29 17.68 1.83 15.58
N ALA A 30 16.49 2.34 15.28
CA ALA A 30 15.51 1.70 14.40
C ALA A 30 16.06 1.60 12.97
N LEU A 31 15.74 0.54 12.23
CA LEU A 31 16.12 0.43 10.83
C LEU A 31 15.30 1.44 10.02
N ASN A 32 15.98 2.39 9.39
CA ASN A 32 15.33 3.35 8.49
C ASN A 32 15.24 2.74 7.10
N ILE A 33 14.04 2.39 6.68
CA ILE A 33 13.74 1.97 5.32
C ILE A 33 13.27 3.23 4.58
N GLU A 34 14.03 3.65 3.58
CA GLU A 34 13.62 4.75 2.71
C GLU A 34 12.41 4.30 1.90
N ASP A 35 12.60 3.25 1.09
CA ASP A 35 11.58 2.77 0.18
C ASP A 35 11.44 1.25 0.24
N ILE A 36 10.20 0.77 0.16
CA ILE A 36 9.88 -0.61 -0.22
C ILE A 36 9.24 -0.56 -1.60
N THR A 37 9.71 -1.34 -2.56
CA THR A 37 9.08 -1.46 -3.88
C THR A 37 8.54 -2.88 -4.04
N LEU A 38 7.23 -2.99 -4.28
CA LEU A 38 6.57 -4.23 -4.64
C LEU A 38 6.48 -4.32 -6.16
N VAL A 39 7.10 -5.36 -6.74
CA VAL A 39 7.09 -5.62 -8.18
C VAL A 39 6.05 -6.69 -8.50
N LYS A 40 5.18 -6.35 -9.46
CA LYS A 40 3.97 -7.09 -9.84
C LYS A 40 3.13 -7.55 -8.65
N PRO A 41 2.77 -6.62 -7.74
CA PRO A 41 1.90 -6.96 -6.63
C PRO A 41 0.50 -7.32 -7.13
N GLN A 42 -0.14 -8.28 -6.48
CA GLN A 42 -1.57 -8.50 -6.54
C GLN A 42 -2.18 -7.85 -5.30
N MET A 43 -3.02 -6.84 -5.51
CA MET A 43 -3.59 -6.02 -4.45
C MET A 43 -5.12 -6.04 -4.52
N THR A 44 -5.73 -5.93 -3.34
CA THR A 44 -7.15 -5.63 -3.21
C THR A 44 -7.26 -4.37 -2.35
N LEU A 45 -8.03 -3.39 -2.80
CA LEU A 45 -8.36 -2.20 -2.03
C LEU A 45 -9.87 -2.13 -1.88
N VAL A 46 -10.36 -2.05 -0.65
CA VAL A 46 -11.79 -1.94 -0.36
C VAL A 46 -12.07 -0.57 0.23
N ARG A 47 -13.09 0.11 -0.30
CA ARG A 47 -13.68 1.29 0.30
C ARG A 47 -15.07 0.93 0.81
N ASP A 48 -15.30 1.10 2.10
CA ASP A 48 -16.58 0.78 2.71
C ASP A 48 -17.68 1.82 2.37
N ASN A 49 -18.89 1.61 2.90
CA ASN A 49 -20.02 2.51 2.68
C ASN A 49 -19.89 3.87 3.38
N GLN A 50 -19.00 4.01 4.36
CA GLN A 50 -18.64 5.27 5.01
C GLN A 50 -17.54 6.01 4.25
N GLY A 51 -16.95 5.36 3.24
CA GLY A 51 -15.89 5.90 2.42
C GLY A 51 -14.49 5.64 2.97
N VAL A 52 -14.36 4.77 3.97
CA VAL A 52 -13.10 4.39 4.64
C VAL A 52 -12.42 3.27 3.86
N PHE A 53 -11.10 3.38 3.69
CA PHE A 53 -10.30 2.37 3.00
C PHE A 53 -9.75 1.32 3.97
N ASP A 54 -9.83 0.04 3.60
CA ASP A 54 -9.30 -1.10 4.38
C ASP A 54 -7.76 -1.20 4.37
N PHE A 55 -7.10 -0.32 3.61
CA PHE A 55 -5.66 -0.22 3.50
C PHE A 55 -4.97 -0.06 4.87
N ILE A 56 -5.57 0.73 5.78
CA ILE A 56 -5.00 1.02 7.10
C ILE A 56 -4.82 -0.26 7.90
N GLU A 57 -5.85 -1.10 7.92
CA GLU A 57 -5.83 -2.39 8.62
C GLU A 57 -4.86 -3.35 7.94
N LYS A 58 -4.84 -3.38 6.60
CA LYS A 58 -3.96 -4.25 5.82
C LYS A 58 -2.49 -3.95 6.07
N PHE A 59 -2.07 -2.69 6.06
CA PHE A 59 -0.66 -2.38 6.30
C PHE A 59 -0.25 -2.46 7.77
N ASN A 60 -1.20 -2.66 8.69
CA ASN A 60 -0.98 -2.81 10.13
C ASN A 60 0.11 -1.85 10.65
N PHE A 61 -0.04 -0.56 10.38
CA PHE A 61 0.87 0.51 10.84
C PHE A 61 0.84 0.73 12.36
N ASN A 62 0.28 -0.20 13.15
CA ASN A 62 0.27 -0.14 14.60
C ASN A 62 1.72 -0.11 15.11
N SER A 63 2.12 1.09 15.51
CA SER A 63 3.49 1.59 15.66
C SER A 63 4.28 0.98 16.83
N ASP A 64 3.68 0.06 17.58
CA ASP A 64 4.26 -0.37 18.85
C ASP A 64 5.27 -1.51 18.73
N ASN A 65 5.31 -2.21 17.58
CA ASN A 65 6.14 -3.42 17.42
C ASN A 65 7.15 -3.41 16.27
N LEU A 66 7.16 -2.37 15.42
CA LEU A 66 8.11 -2.26 14.32
C LEU A 66 9.20 -1.26 14.69
N SER A 67 10.39 -1.76 15.00
CA SER A 67 11.63 -0.96 15.07
C SER A 67 12.08 -0.47 13.68
N ILE A 68 11.14 -0.20 12.77
CA ILE A 68 11.33 0.07 11.36
C ILE A 68 10.48 1.28 10.99
N ILE A 69 11.10 2.30 10.44
CA ILE A 69 10.43 3.47 9.85
C ILE A 69 10.47 3.27 8.34
N VAL A 70 9.31 3.19 7.68
CA VAL A 70 9.18 3.11 6.22
C VAL A 70 8.68 4.45 5.71
N LYS A 71 9.41 5.11 4.80
CA LYS A 71 8.96 6.41 4.25
C LYS A 71 8.01 6.26 3.08
N ARG A 72 8.19 5.24 2.24
CA ARG A 72 7.37 5.04 1.05
C ARG A 72 7.24 3.57 0.69
N VAL A 73 6.07 3.21 0.15
CA VAL A 73 5.82 1.91 -0.48
C VAL A 73 5.46 2.16 -1.94
N ASN A 74 6.28 1.70 -2.87
CA ASN A 74 6.08 1.81 -4.31
C ASN A 74 5.46 0.53 -4.87
N PHE A 75 4.74 0.69 -5.97
CA PHE A 75 4.17 -0.38 -6.77
C PHE A 75 4.70 -0.27 -8.19
N GLN A 76 5.08 -1.41 -8.76
CA GLN A 76 5.54 -1.49 -10.13
C GLN A 76 4.84 -2.64 -10.85
N ASP A 77 4.19 -2.33 -11.97
CA ASP A 77 3.50 -3.29 -12.85
C ASP A 77 2.51 -4.23 -12.12
N GLY A 78 1.78 -3.69 -11.15
CA GLY A 78 0.86 -4.47 -10.32
C GLY A 78 -0.55 -4.66 -10.90
N ASN A 79 -1.33 -5.47 -10.20
CA ASN A 79 -2.77 -5.63 -10.41
C ASN A 79 -3.52 -5.18 -9.16
N LEU A 80 -4.68 -4.55 -9.37
CA LEU A 80 -5.55 -4.02 -8.32
C LEU A 80 -6.99 -4.45 -8.56
N ASP A 81 -7.55 -5.15 -7.57
CA ASP A 81 -9.00 -5.31 -7.41
C ASP A 81 -9.50 -4.21 -6.46
N TYR A 82 -10.10 -3.15 -7.01
CA TYR A 82 -10.73 -2.08 -6.23
C TYR A 82 -12.22 -2.37 -6.04
N ILE A 83 -12.68 -2.48 -4.80
CA ILE A 83 -14.08 -2.73 -4.44
C ILE A 83 -14.63 -1.50 -3.72
N ASP A 84 -15.60 -0.83 -4.34
CA ASP A 84 -16.24 0.36 -3.79
C ASP A 84 -17.66 0.04 -3.29
N PHE A 85 -17.89 0.12 -1.98
CA PHE A 85 -19.21 0.01 -1.35
C PHE A 85 -19.90 1.36 -1.17
N GLN A 86 -19.27 2.49 -1.52
CA GLN A 86 -19.90 3.80 -1.57
C GLN A 86 -20.72 3.96 -2.88
N THR A 87 -21.61 3.02 -3.12
CA THR A 87 -22.43 2.92 -4.33
C THR A 87 -23.81 2.35 -3.99
N THR A 88 -24.75 2.46 -4.92
CA THR A 88 -26.10 1.91 -4.77
C THR A 88 -26.18 0.41 -5.08
N LYS A 89 -25.09 -0.21 -5.54
CA LYS A 89 -25.01 -1.66 -5.82
C LYS A 89 -24.84 -2.46 -4.53
N GLU A 90 -25.68 -3.46 -4.34
CA GLU A 90 -25.69 -4.33 -3.14
C GLU A 90 -24.36 -5.05 -2.89
N ASN A 91 -23.63 -5.41 -3.95
CA ASN A 91 -22.32 -6.10 -3.87
C ASN A 91 -21.13 -5.16 -4.07
N GLY A 92 -21.33 -3.84 -4.00
CA GLY A 92 -20.33 -2.85 -4.37
C GLY A 92 -20.04 -2.80 -5.88
N LEU A 93 -19.09 -1.95 -6.25
CA LEU A 93 -18.56 -1.82 -7.60
C LEU A 93 -17.12 -2.33 -7.62
N LEU A 94 -16.90 -3.47 -8.27
CA LEU A 94 -15.56 -3.99 -8.55
C LEU A 94 -14.97 -3.32 -9.80
N THR A 95 -13.79 -2.73 -9.65
CA THR A 95 -12.94 -2.25 -10.74
C THR A 95 -11.63 -3.01 -10.70
N LYS A 96 -11.34 -3.75 -11.78
CA LYS A 96 -10.05 -4.42 -11.95
C LYS A 96 -9.11 -3.56 -12.77
N ALA A 97 -7.89 -3.38 -12.28
CA ALA A 97 -6.85 -2.64 -12.95
C ALA A 97 -5.54 -3.43 -13.01
N LYS A 98 -4.79 -3.23 -14.09
CA LYS A 98 -3.48 -3.81 -14.36
C LYS A 98 -2.46 -2.71 -14.65
N SER A 99 -1.18 -3.09 -14.70
CA SER A 99 -0.07 -2.16 -14.90
C SER A 99 -0.09 -1.01 -13.88
N LEU A 100 -0.46 -1.34 -12.64
CA LEU A 100 -0.46 -0.42 -11.51
C LEU A 100 0.98 0.03 -11.22
N ASN A 101 1.20 1.33 -11.29
CA ASN A 101 2.45 1.97 -10.90
C ASN A 101 2.14 3.17 -10.02
N GLY A 102 2.87 3.35 -8.92
CA GLY A 102 2.59 4.43 -8.00
C GLY A 102 3.20 4.20 -6.63
N TYR A 103 2.69 4.92 -5.64
CA TYR A 103 3.19 4.80 -4.27
C TYR A 103 2.17 5.20 -3.21
N PHE A 104 2.43 4.74 -1.98
CA PHE A 104 1.99 5.36 -0.74
C PHE A 104 3.17 6.02 -0.05
N TYR A 105 2.99 7.27 0.36
CA TYR A 105 3.97 8.04 1.12
C TYR A 105 3.54 8.10 2.58
N LEU A 106 4.43 7.63 3.45
CA LEU A 106 4.19 7.29 4.85
C LEU A 106 5.06 8.12 5.80
N GLU A 107 5.97 8.95 5.30
CA GLU A 107 6.85 9.77 6.15
C GLU A 107 6.07 10.80 6.99
N ASN A 108 4.86 11.17 6.55
CA ASN A 108 4.02 12.20 7.16
C ASN A 108 2.82 11.64 7.95
N LEU A 109 2.95 10.43 8.51
CA LEU A 109 1.90 9.84 9.36
C LEU A 109 1.40 10.84 10.43
N PRO A 110 0.09 10.87 10.74
CA PRO A 110 -0.93 9.92 10.29
C PRO A 110 -1.42 10.17 8.86
N LYS A 111 -0.98 11.25 8.19
CA LYS A 111 -1.37 11.49 6.79
C LYS A 111 -0.61 10.55 5.86
N VAL A 112 -1.34 9.75 5.09
CA VAL A 112 -0.80 8.93 4.01
C VAL A 112 -1.22 9.55 2.69
N GLU A 113 -0.25 9.89 1.85
CA GLU A 113 -0.48 10.38 0.50
C GLU A 113 -0.31 9.25 -0.51
N PHE A 114 -1.08 9.26 -1.59
CA PHE A 114 -0.98 8.27 -2.63
C PHE A 114 -1.13 8.89 -4.01
N ASP A 115 -0.39 8.32 -4.95
CA ASP A 115 -0.44 8.67 -6.37
C ASP A 115 -0.13 7.41 -7.16
N CYS A 116 -1.16 6.91 -7.83
CA CYS A 116 -1.15 5.66 -8.56
C CYS A 116 -1.77 5.85 -9.94
N SER A 117 -1.14 5.27 -10.94
CA SER A 117 -1.67 5.13 -12.29
C SER A 117 -1.85 3.65 -12.61
N ALA A 118 -2.91 3.33 -13.33
CA ALA A 118 -3.19 1.98 -13.76
C ALA A 118 -4.04 1.98 -15.04
N VAL A 119 -4.36 0.81 -15.55
CA VAL A 119 -5.22 0.62 -16.72
C VAL A 119 -6.36 -0.33 -16.34
N ARG A 120 -7.61 0.04 -16.60
CA ARG A 120 -8.76 -0.86 -16.39
C ARG A 120 -8.60 -2.12 -17.24
N GLU A 121 -8.82 -3.28 -16.63
CA GLU A 121 -8.75 -4.55 -17.35
C GLU A 121 -9.86 -4.68 -18.41
N GLU A 122 -11.04 -4.12 -18.12
CA GLU A 122 -12.25 -4.27 -18.96
C GLU A 122 -12.12 -3.61 -20.34
N ASP A 123 -11.59 -2.39 -20.38
CA ASP A 123 -11.62 -1.55 -21.60
C ASP A 123 -10.27 -0.86 -21.91
N ASN A 124 -9.23 -1.15 -21.13
CA ASN A 124 -7.91 -0.49 -21.19
C ASN A 124 -7.95 1.03 -20.97
N THR A 125 -8.99 1.56 -20.33
CA THR A 125 -9.04 2.98 -19.98
C THR A 125 -8.00 3.28 -18.89
N PRO A 126 -7.15 4.32 -19.07
CA PRO A 126 -6.26 4.77 -18.02
C PRO A 126 -7.02 5.25 -16.79
N ILE A 127 -6.53 4.90 -15.60
CA ILE A 127 -7.03 5.38 -14.31
C ILE A 127 -5.87 6.07 -13.59
N ALA A 128 -6.16 7.23 -13.01
CA ALA A 128 -5.32 7.85 -12.00
C ALA A 128 -6.08 7.82 -10.66
N LEU A 129 -5.39 7.39 -9.61
CA LEU A 129 -5.83 7.36 -8.24
C LEU A 129 -4.83 8.19 -7.43
N GLU A 130 -5.21 9.43 -7.13
CA GLU A 130 -4.40 10.35 -6.35
C GLU A 130 -5.19 10.88 -5.15
N GLY A 131 -4.51 11.14 -4.04
CA GLY A 131 -5.16 11.70 -2.86
C GLY A 131 -4.39 11.46 -1.57
N TYR A 132 -5.11 11.57 -0.46
CA TYR A 132 -4.58 11.28 0.86
C TYR A 132 -5.69 10.81 1.80
N PHE A 133 -5.30 10.10 2.86
CA PHE A 133 -6.16 9.75 4.00
C PHE A 133 -5.36 9.85 5.30
N PHE A 134 -6.05 9.80 6.43
CA PHE A 134 -5.44 9.82 7.75
C PHE A 134 -5.60 8.44 8.42
N THR A 135 -4.52 7.96 9.04
CA THR A 135 -4.50 6.77 9.89
C THR A 135 -4.80 7.19 11.33
N ASP A 136 -6.08 7.28 11.69
CA ASP A 136 -6.51 7.57 13.07
C ASP A 136 -6.24 6.41 14.04
#